data_AF-A0A7R8CEU4-F1
#
_entry.id   AF-A0A7R8CEU4-F1
#
_cell.length_a   1.000
_cell.length_b   1.000
_cell.length_c   1.000
_cell.angle_alpha   90.00
_cell.angle_beta   90.00
_cell.angle_gamma   90.00
#
_symmetry.space_group_name_H-M   'P 1'
#
loop_
_entity.id
_entity.type
_entity.pdbx_description
1 polymer ?
#
loop_
_entity_poly.entity_id
_entity_poly.type
_entity_poly.pdbx_seq_one_letter_code
_entity_poly.pdbx_strand_id
1 'polypeptide(L)'
;MSAEPTIWGSGVPAFALGCIYVLSLYVWRSDIKDRNHPNTIKRRFISAFLTTLAAPWFVYAFGHSPLLEKHGLLNILGIRFSGFIPALIIPLFLTLTLFLGPFVSLVLSIEGDFVTNILQYLSAGLRSWIWWRNHIVAPFTEEFTYRACMIPILIGYFGPKASVLVSPLLFGIAHFHHMVEKINQGQDLCQLFLYLDCNFHIQQFLELFLLIYHKKRVIWPLPLLSMAFATLWGFLI
;
A
#
# COMPACT_ATOMS: atom_id res chain seq x y z
N MET A 1 6.76 3.96 35.29
CA MET A 1 6.25 2.62 34.93
C MET A 1 5.58 2.74 33.58
N SER A 2 6.21 2.27 32.50
CA SER A 2 5.50 2.10 31.24
C SER A 2 4.41 1.06 31.45
N ALA A 3 3.16 1.39 31.15
CA ALA A 3 2.08 0.42 31.18
C ALA A 3 2.46 -0.80 30.32
N GLU A 4 2.13 -2.00 30.80
CA GLU A 4 2.28 -3.24 30.02
C GLU A 4 1.61 -3.05 28.65
N PRO A 5 2.25 -3.45 27.55
CA PRO A 5 1.66 -3.31 26.22
C PRO A 5 0.37 -4.13 26.15
N THR A 6 -0.72 -3.48 25.74
CA THR A 6 -2.04 -4.12 25.60
C THR A 6 -2.49 -4.15 24.15
N ILE A 7 -3.30 -5.15 23.79
CA ILE A 7 -3.97 -5.19 22.49
C ILE A 7 -4.83 -3.94 22.26
N TRP A 8 -5.38 -3.36 23.31
CA TRP A 8 -6.13 -2.10 23.26
C TRP A 8 -5.24 -0.90 22.91
N GLY A 9 -4.00 -0.87 23.39
CA GLY A 9 -3.04 0.21 23.12
C GLY A 9 -2.40 0.16 21.73
N SER A 10 -2.36 -1.01 21.08
CA SER A 10 -1.73 -1.18 19.76
C SER A 10 -2.70 -1.63 18.66
N GLY A 11 -3.51 -2.66 18.92
CA GLY A 11 -4.41 -3.24 17.93
C GLY A 11 -5.56 -2.33 17.55
N VAL A 12 -6.23 -1.73 18.53
CA VAL A 12 -7.37 -0.83 18.27
C VAL A 12 -6.95 0.43 17.50
N PRO A 13 -5.87 1.15 17.87
CA PRO A 13 -5.41 2.31 17.11
C PRO A 13 -4.96 1.95 15.68
N ALA A 14 -4.31 0.80 15.50
CA ALA A 14 -3.93 0.31 14.17
C ALA A 14 -5.16 0.01 13.30
N PHE A 15 -6.16 -0.69 13.84
CA PHE A 15 -7.42 -0.94 13.14
C PHE A 15 -8.15 0.36 12.81
N ALA A 16 -8.25 1.27 13.79
CA ALA A 16 -8.88 2.57 13.61
C ALA A 16 -8.19 3.40 12.52
N LEU A 17 -6.85 3.42 12.46
CA LEU A 17 -6.11 4.08 11.40
C LEU A 17 -6.50 3.54 10.01
N GLY A 18 -6.59 2.22 9.86
CA GLY A 18 -7.05 1.59 8.63
C GLY A 18 -8.49 1.95 8.27
N CYS A 19 -9.41 1.94 9.24
CA CYS A 19 -10.80 2.34 9.01
C CYS A 19 -10.92 3.82 8.62
N ILE A 20 -10.19 4.72 9.30
CA ILE A 20 -10.19 6.15 8.99
C ILE A 20 -9.71 6.38 7.57
N TYR A 21 -8.66 5.68 7.13
CA TYR A 21 -8.19 5.72 5.75
C TYR A 21 -9.29 5.35 4.76
N VAL A 22 -9.95 4.19 4.93
CA VAL A 22 -11.03 3.76 4.03
C VAL A 22 -12.19 4.75 4.05
N LEU A 23 -12.65 5.17 5.23
CA LEU A 23 -13.77 6.11 5.38
C LEU A 23 -13.47 7.47 4.75
N SER A 24 -12.21 7.91 4.75
CA SER A 24 -11.79 9.14 4.08
C SER A 24 -12.10 9.13 2.58
N LEU A 25 -12.11 7.96 1.93
CA LEU A 25 -12.44 7.82 0.50
C LEU A 25 -13.92 8.08 0.21
N TYR A 26 -14.78 8.08 1.24
CA TYR A 26 -16.23 8.21 1.14
C TYR A 26 -16.80 9.44 1.84
N VAL A 27 -15.94 10.29 2.42
CA VAL A 27 -16.38 11.52 3.11
C VAL A 27 -17.13 12.49 2.19
N TRP A 28 -16.78 12.48 0.89
CA TRP A 28 -17.39 13.35 -0.10
C TRP A 28 -18.65 12.71 -0.66
N ARG A 29 -19.83 13.19 -0.23
CA ARG A 29 -21.10 12.86 -0.89
C ARG A 29 -21.10 13.44 -2.32
N SER A 30 -21.53 12.63 -3.26
CA SER A 30 -21.50 12.93 -4.69
C SER A 30 -22.62 12.17 -5.38
N ASP A 31 -23.42 12.86 -6.18
CA ASP A 31 -24.43 12.22 -7.04
C ASP A 31 -23.79 11.44 -8.20
N ILE A 32 -22.50 11.67 -8.46
CA ILE A 32 -21.69 10.93 -9.43
C ILE A 32 -21.35 9.57 -8.82
N LYS A 33 -21.98 8.52 -9.36
CA LYS A 33 -21.78 7.12 -8.95
C LYS A 33 -20.48 6.52 -9.50
N ASP A 34 -19.94 7.07 -10.59
CA ASP A 34 -18.71 6.56 -11.18
C ASP A 34 -17.45 6.99 -10.38
N ARG A 35 -16.73 5.99 -9.85
CA ARG A 35 -15.45 6.15 -9.15
C ARG A 35 -14.31 6.64 -10.05
N ASN A 36 -14.42 6.45 -11.37
CA ASN A 36 -13.41 6.85 -12.35
C ASN A 36 -13.61 8.28 -12.84
N HIS A 37 -14.71 8.93 -12.46
CA HIS A 37 -14.93 10.32 -12.80
C HIS A 37 -13.84 11.24 -12.18
N PRO A 38 -13.22 12.16 -12.94
CA PRO A 38 -12.09 12.96 -12.48
C PRO A 38 -12.35 13.74 -11.18
N ASN A 39 -13.56 14.27 -10.99
CA ASN A 39 -13.91 14.98 -9.76
C ASN A 39 -13.97 14.05 -8.54
N THR A 40 -14.43 12.81 -8.71
CA THR A 40 -14.45 11.80 -7.64
C THR A 40 -13.02 11.45 -7.24
N ILE A 41 -12.13 11.24 -8.24
CA ILE A 41 -10.71 10.94 -8.01
C ILE A 41 -10.03 12.07 -7.25
N LYS A 42 -10.16 13.33 -7.72
CA LYS A 42 -9.56 14.50 -7.06
C LYS A 42 -10.01 14.67 -5.61
N ARG A 43 -11.30 14.47 -5.33
CA ARG A 43 -11.83 14.55 -3.97
C ARG A 43 -11.25 13.46 -3.06
N ARG A 44 -11.24 12.20 -3.54
CA ARG A 44 -10.63 11.07 -2.82
C ARG A 44 -9.13 11.25 -2.61
N PHE A 45 -8.42 11.86 -3.56
CA PHE A 45 -7.01 12.21 -3.38
C PHE A 45 -6.81 13.15 -2.21
N ILE A 46 -7.60 14.21 -2.12
CA ILE A 46 -7.47 15.21 -1.05
C ILE A 46 -7.69 14.54 0.31
N SER A 47 -8.75 13.75 0.47
CA SER A 47 -9.04 13.11 1.76
C SER A 47 -8.05 11.99 2.11
N ALA A 48 -7.62 11.19 1.14
CA ALA A 48 -6.56 10.19 1.35
C ALA A 48 -5.26 10.87 1.78
N PHE A 49 -4.85 11.94 1.10
CA PHE A 49 -3.64 12.69 1.41
C PHE A 49 -3.70 13.31 2.82
N LEU A 50 -4.81 13.94 3.20
CA LEU A 50 -4.99 14.48 4.56
C LEU A 50 -4.91 13.38 5.62
N THR A 51 -5.47 12.20 5.35
CA THR A 51 -5.37 11.05 6.26
C THR A 51 -3.93 10.54 6.36
N THR A 52 -3.21 10.47 5.25
CA THR A 52 -1.79 10.12 5.22
C THR A 52 -0.93 11.13 5.99
N LEU A 53 -1.23 12.43 5.94
CA LEU A 53 -0.56 13.45 6.74
C LEU A 53 -0.87 13.33 8.25
N ALA A 54 -2.07 12.85 8.60
CA ALA A 54 -2.46 12.61 9.98
C ALA A 54 -1.91 11.28 10.54
N ALA A 55 -1.60 10.30 9.69
CA ALA A 55 -1.15 8.96 10.11
C ALA A 55 0.11 8.96 11.02
N PRO A 56 1.14 9.81 10.82
CA PRO A 56 2.28 9.91 11.73
C PRO A 56 1.91 10.32 13.15
N TRP A 57 0.82 11.07 13.32
CA TRP A 57 0.34 11.44 14.66
C TRP A 57 -0.15 10.19 15.42
N PHE A 58 -0.78 9.22 14.75
CA PHE A 58 -1.13 7.94 15.37
C PHE A 58 0.11 7.19 15.85
N VAL A 59 1.21 7.25 15.09
CA VAL A 59 2.49 6.66 15.51
C VAL A 59 3.03 7.36 16.74
N TYR A 60 2.96 8.68 16.79
CA TYR A 60 3.41 9.43 17.96
C TYR A 60 2.56 9.14 19.20
N ALA A 61 1.24 9.01 19.06
CA ALA A 61 0.30 8.78 20.15
C ALA A 61 0.25 7.33 20.65
N PHE A 62 0.36 6.35 19.75
CA PHE A 62 0.13 4.92 20.04
C PHE A 62 1.29 4.00 19.64
N GLY A 63 2.36 4.55 19.08
CA GLY A 63 3.55 3.80 18.71
C GLY A 63 4.33 3.30 19.92
N HIS A 64 5.19 2.31 19.69
CA HIS A 64 6.01 1.76 20.77
C HIS A 64 7.07 2.78 21.27
N SER A 65 6.83 3.36 22.45
CA SER A 65 7.64 4.45 23.02
C SER A 65 9.15 4.17 23.07
N PRO A 66 9.61 2.97 23.51
CA PRO A 66 11.05 2.67 23.54
C PRO A 66 11.70 2.71 22.16
N LEU A 67 10.96 2.35 21.10
CA LEU A 67 11.48 2.49 19.74
C LEU A 67 11.53 3.95 19.31
N LEU A 68 10.47 4.72 19.59
CA LEU A 68 10.34 6.15 19.27
C LEU A 68 11.45 6.97 19.91
N GLU A 69 11.74 6.76 21.19
CA GLU A 69 12.81 7.44 21.90
C GLU A 69 14.19 7.08 21.31
N LYS A 70 14.39 5.81 20.95
CA LYS A 70 15.70 5.34 20.45
C LYS A 70 16.03 5.78 19.04
N HIS A 71 15.05 5.81 18.13
CA HIS A 71 15.31 6.03 16.70
C HIS A 71 14.71 7.35 16.18
N GLY A 72 13.74 7.94 16.87
CA GLY A 72 12.98 9.08 16.38
C GLY A 72 11.92 8.70 15.35
N LEU A 73 10.92 9.57 15.19
CA LEU A 73 9.73 9.32 14.35
C LEU A 73 10.08 9.06 12.89
N LEU A 74 10.91 9.89 12.26
CA LEU A 74 11.25 9.76 10.84
C LEU A 74 11.93 8.43 10.51
N ASN A 75 12.84 7.95 11.38
CA ASN A 75 13.51 6.67 11.19
C ASN A 75 12.56 5.48 11.36
N ILE A 76 11.55 5.59 12.23
CA ILE A 76 10.54 4.56 12.45
C ILE A 76 9.54 4.50 11.31
N LEU A 77 9.18 5.66 10.76
CA LEU A 77 8.50 5.80 9.48
C LEU A 77 9.40 5.43 8.29
N GLY A 78 10.62 4.91 8.52
CA GLY A 78 11.54 4.41 7.49
C GLY A 78 12.06 5.47 6.52
N ILE A 79 11.95 6.75 6.86
CA ILE A 79 12.51 7.86 6.08
C ILE A 79 14.00 7.95 6.43
N ARG A 80 14.82 7.22 5.67
CA ARG A 80 16.28 7.25 5.80
C ARG A 80 16.98 6.76 4.53
N PHE A 81 18.22 7.19 4.35
CA PHE A 81 19.06 6.79 3.22
C PHE A 81 19.83 5.49 3.46
N SER A 82 19.99 5.05 4.71
CA SER A 82 20.74 3.83 5.01
C SER A 82 19.96 2.57 4.57
N GLY A 83 20.61 1.75 3.74
CA GLY A 83 19.99 0.55 3.16
C GLY A 83 19.09 0.83 1.95
N PHE A 84 19.20 2.01 1.33
CA PHE A 84 18.42 2.39 0.15
C PHE A 84 18.57 1.41 -1.01
N ILE A 85 19.80 1.01 -1.36
CA ILE A 85 20.05 0.11 -2.50
C ILE A 85 19.43 -1.28 -2.29
N PRO A 86 19.63 -1.98 -1.16
CA PRO A 86 18.89 -3.21 -0.88
C PRO A 86 17.37 -3.03 -0.86
N ALA A 87 16.87 -1.92 -0.31
CA ALA A 87 15.44 -1.59 -0.30
C ALA A 87 14.88 -1.26 -1.70
N LEU A 88 15.74 -1.02 -2.69
CA LEU A 88 15.37 -0.85 -4.10
C LEU A 88 15.31 -2.20 -4.80
N ILE A 89 16.44 -2.91 -4.76
CA ILE A 89 16.67 -4.08 -5.61
C ILE A 89 15.82 -5.25 -5.15
N ILE A 90 15.74 -5.49 -3.84
CA ILE A 90 15.07 -6.68 -3.30
C ILE A 90 13.56 -6.65 -3.60
N PRO A 91 12.81 -5.56 -3.30
CA PRO A 91 11.40 -5.50 -3.64
C PRO A 91 11.10 -5.62 -5.12
N LEU A 92 11.90 -4.96 -5.96
CA LEU A 92 11.71 -5.00 -7.42
C LEU A 92 11.98 -6.40 -7.97
N PHE A 93 13.08 -7.04 -7.57
CA PHE A 93 13.40 -8.40 -8.00
C PHE A 93 12.33 -9.40 -7.57
N LEU A 94 11.85 -9.27 -6.33
CA LEU A 94 10.79 -10.13 -5.81
C LEU A 94 9.48 -9.94 -6.58
N THR A 95 9.09 -8.69 -6.84
CA THR A 95 7.88 -8.37 -7.62
C THR A 95 8.00 -8.91 -9.03
N LEU A 96 9.13 -8.70 -9.70
CA LEU A 96 9.42 -9.29 -11.03
C LEU A 96 9.30 -10.81 -11.04
N THR A 97 9.79 -11.47 -9.99
CA THR A 97 9.72 -12.93 -9.87
C THR A 97 8.28 -13.41 -9.68
N LEU A 98 7.53 -12.77 -8.79
CA LEU A 98 6.12 -13.11 -8.52
C LEU A 98 5.21 -12.86 -9.73
N PHE A 99 5.50 -11.82 -10.51
CA PHE A 99 4.73 -11.42 -11.69
C PHE A 99 5.36 -11.85 -13.01
N LEU A 100 6.32 -12.78 -12.99
CA LEU A 100 7.06 -13.16 -14.19
C LEU A 100 6.13 -13.67 -15.30
N GLY A 101 5.12 -14.48 -14.96
CA GLY A 101 4.13 -15.00 -15.91
C GLY A 101 3.34 -13.88 -16.60
N PRO A 102 2.59 -13.04 -15.84
CA PRO A 102 1.94 -11.84 -16.33
C PRO A 102 2.84 -10.94 -17.20
N PHE A 103 4.07 -10.70 -16.74
CA PHE A 103 5.05 -9.87 -17.44
C PHE A 103 5.44 -10.45 -18.80
N VAL A 104 5.78 -11.75 -18.86
CA VAL A 104 6.11 -12.43 -20.11
C VAL A 104 4.92 -12.43 -21.07
N SER A 105 3.71 -12.69 -20.57
CA SER A 105 2.48 -12.65 -21.38
C SER A 105 2.29 -11.29 -22.05
N LEU A 106 2.50 -10.20 -21.30
CA LEU A 106 2.41 -8.86 -21.85
C LEU A 106 3.48 -8.60 -22.91
N VAL A 107 4.75 -8.91 -22.61
CA VAL A 107 5.86 -8.68 -23.56
C VAL A 107 5.60 -9.40 -24.88
N LEU A 108 5.04 -10.60 -24.83
CA LEU A 108 4.66 -11.36 -26.03
C LEU A 108 3.43 -10.80 -26.76
N SER A 109 2.55 -10.09 -26.06
CA SER A 109 1.34 -9.48 -26.64
C SER A 109 1.55 -8.11 -27.28
N ILE A 110 2.71 -7.47 -27.04
CA ILE A 110 3.00 -6.14 -27.59
C ILE A 110 3.32 -6.26 -29.08
N GLU A 111 2.46 -5.68 -29.90
CA GLU A 111 2.71 -5.48 -31.32
C GLU A 111 3.60 -4.24 -31.55
N GLY A 112 4.61 -4.38 -32.40
CA GLY A 112 5.52 -3.28 -32.76
C GLY A 112 6.64 -3.03 -31.74
N ASP A 113 7.18 -1.81 -31.73
CA ASP A 113 8.33 -1.47 -30.89
C ASP A 113 7.93 -1.30 -29.43
N PHE A 114 8.51 -2.13 -28.56
CA PHE A 114 8.26 -2.15 -27.12
C PHE A 114 8.51 -0.79 -26.45
N VAL A 115 9.62 -0.14 -26.81
CA VAL A 115 10.03 1.13 -26.19
C VAL A 115 9.02 2.24 -26.54
N THR A 116 8.63 2.32 -27.81
CA THR A 116 7.66 3.30 -28.30
C THR A 116 6.30 3.12 -27.63
N ASN A 117 5.82 1.87 -27.52
CA ASN A 117 4.57 1.57 -26.82
C ASN A 117 4.60 2.00 -25.34
N ILE A 118 5.70 1.74 -24.64
CA ILE A 118 5.88 2.20 -23.25
C ILE A 118 5.87 3.72 -23.15
N LEU A 119 6.63 4.41 -24.01
CA LEU A 119 6.69 5.88 -23.98
C LEU A 119 5.33 6.50 -24.26
N GLN A 120 4.56 5.93 -25.19
CA GLN A 120 3.19 6.36 -25.46
C GLN A 120 2.29 6.15 -24.25
N TYR A 121 2.33 4.96 -23.63
CA TYR A 121 1.57 4.66 -22.41
C TYR A 121 1.88 5.65 -21.28
N LEU A 122 3.17 5.91 -21.01
CA LEU A 122 3.59 6.86 -19.99
C LEU A 122 3.11 8.28 -20.33
N SER A 123 3.28 8.71 -21.59
CA SER A 123 2.86 10.05 -22.02
C SER A 123 1.36 10.29 -21.89
N ALA A 124 0.54 9.28 -22.22
CA ALA A 124 -0.91 9.33 -22.07
C ALA A 124 -1.30 9.27 -20.58
N GLY A 125 -0.62 8.45 -19.80
CA GLY A 125 -0.81 8.31 -18.36
C GLY A 125 -0.63 9.61 -17.60
N LEU A 126 0.38 10.41 -17.95
CA LEU A 126 0.64 11.71 -17.30
C LEU A 126 -0.56 12.68 -17.36
N ARG A 127 -1.45 12.54 -18.35
CA ARG A 127 -2.66 13.35 -18.49
C ARG A 127 -3.91 12.75 -17.83
N SER A 128 -3.81 11.55 -17.25
CA SER A 128 -4.94 10.78 -16.72
C SER A 128 -4.97 10.74 -15.20
N TRP A 129 -6.06 11.23 -14.60
CA TRP A 129 -6.30 11.12 -13.15
C TRP A 129 -6.38 9.67 -12.68
N ILE A 130 -6.89 8.77 -13.53
CA ILE A 130 -6.95 7.33 -13.25
C ILE A 130 -5.54 6.75 -13.17
N TRP A 131 -4.66 7.14 -14.09
CA TRP A 131 -3.28 6.68 -14.10
C TRP A 131 -2.52 7.14 -12.85
N TRP A 132 -2.62 8.43 -12.50
CA TRP A 132 -2.03 8.97 -11.27
C TRP A 132 -2.55 8.29 -10.01
N ARG A 133 -3.85 7.98 -9.96
CA ARG A 133 -4.47 7.26 -8.83
C ARG A 133 -3.83 5.91 -8.67
N ASN A 134 -3.84 5.12 -9.75
CA ASN A 134 -3.45 3.73 -9.72
C ASN A 134 -1.93 3.56 -9.51
N HIS A 135 -1.10 4.44 -10.08
CA HIS A 135 0.35 4.23 -10.10
C HIS A 135 1.12 5.01 -9.03
N ILE A 136 0.57 6.12 -8.54
CA ILE A 136 1.32 7.00 -7.63
C ILE A 136 0.57 7.20 -6.33
N VAL A 137 -0.65 7.73 -6.38
CA VAL A 137 -1.34 8.25 -5.19
C VAL A 137 -1.86 7.12 -4.29
N ALA A 138 -2.60 6.15 -4.85
CA ALA A 138 -3.08 5.02 -4.05
C ALA A 138 -1.90 4.22 -3.50
N PRO A 139 -0.90 3.81 -4.32
CA PRO A 139 0.26 3.11 -3.80
C PRO A 139 0.99 3.84 -2.68
N PHE A 140 1.16 5.16 -2.85
CA PHE A 140 1.81 5.99 -1.84
C PHE A 140 1.07 6.05 -0.51
N THR A 141 -0.20 6.43 -0.57
CA THR A 141 -0.98 6.67 0.62
C THR A 141 -1.28 5.38 1.38
N GLU A 142 -1.48 4.28 0.67
CA GLU A 142 -1.66 2.93 1.23
C GLU A 142 -0.41 2.42 1.93
N GLU A 143 0.73 2.39 1.24
CA GLU A 143 2.00 1.93 1.80
C GLU A 143 2.41 2.77 3.03
N PHE A 144 2.25 4.08 2.96
CA PHE A 144 2.58 4.94 4.09
C PHE A 144 1.65 4.71 5.29
N THR A 145 0.36 4.54 5.05
CA THR A 145 -0.61 4.38 6.15
C THR A 145 -0.50 2.98 6.77
N TYR A 146 -0.58 1.93 5.95
CA TYR A 146 -0.65 0.56 6.42
C TYR A 146 0.71 -0.01 6.78
N ARG A 147 1.81 0.42 6.16
CA ARG A 147 3.13 -0.10 6.53
C ARG A 147 3.91 0.87 7.40
N ALA A 148 4.11 2.11 6.92
CA ALA A 148 4.97 3.05 7.62
C ALA A 148 4.42 3.45 8.99
N CYS A 149 3.11 3.67 9.08
CA CYS A 149 2.48 4.11 10.31
C CYS A 149 1.93 2.95 11.15
N MET A 150 1.27 1.96 10.53
CA MET A 150 0.63 0.89 11.30
C MET A 150 1.61 -0.06 11.99
N ILE A 151 2.71 -0.45 11.33
CA ILE A 151 3.65 -1.43 11.91
C ILE A 151 4.28 -0.91 13.22
N PRO A 152 4.77 0.34 13.32
CA PRO A 152 5.26 0.89 14.60
C PRO A 152 4.24 0.87 15.74
N ILE A 153 2.96 1.00 15.44
CA ILE A 153 1.86 0.91 16.41
C ILE A 153 1.68 -0.54 16.85
N LEU A 154 1.62 -1.48 15.89
CA LEU A 154 1.43 -2.91 16.14
C LEU A 154 2.57 -3.56 16.93
N ILE A 155 3.82 -3.10 16.73
CA ILE A 155 5.00 -3.65 17.43
C ILE A 155 4.84 -3.58 18.95
N GLY A 156 4.14 -2.56 19.46
CA GLY A 156 3.95 -2.38 20.90
C GLY A 156 3.45 -3.64 21.60
N TYR A 157 2.47 -4.33 20.99
CA TYR A 157 1.88 -5.54 21.53
C TYR A 157 2.30 -6.83 20.80
N PHE A 158 2.26 -6.83 19.46
CA PHE A 158 2.47 -8.04 18.66
C PHE A 158 3.97 -8.37 18.47
N GLY A 159 4.84 -7.41 18.74
CA GLY A 159 6.26 -7.51 18.40
C GLY A 159 6.54 -7.47 16.89
N PRO A 160 7.81 -7.41 16.47
CA PRO A 160 8.17 -7.14 15.08
C PRO A 160 7.70 -8.18 14.07
N LYS A 161 7.79 -9.48 14.42
CA LYS A 161 7.47 -10.58 13.51
C LYS A 161 5.98 -10.65 13.20
N ALA A 162 5.13 -10.65 14.23
CA ALA A 162 3.69 -10.72 14.03
C ALA A 162 3.13 -9.42 13.45
N SER A 163 3.71 -8.25 13.76
CA SER A 163 3.27 -6.98 13.15
C SER A 163 3.38 -6.96 11.62
N VAL A 164 4.40 -7.63 11.06
CA VAL A 164 4.59 -7.79 9.61
C VAL A 164 3.55 -8.73 8.97
N LEU A 165 2.87 -9.56 9.76
CA LEU A 165 1.77 -10.40 9.28
C LEU A 165 0.40 -9.72 9.49
N VAL A 166 0.24 -9.05 10.63
CA VAL A 166 -1.01 -8.38 11.03
C VAL A 166 -1.29 -7.13 10.19
N SER A 167 -0.27 -6.34 9.85
CA SER A 167 -0.44 -5.13 9.02
C SER A 167 -1.08 -5.45 7.66
N PRO A 168 -0.54 -6.41 6.86
CA PRO A 168 -1.17 -6.83 5.62
C PRO A 168 -2.58 -7.40 5.81
N LEU A 169 -2.85 -8.13 6.91
CA LEU A 169 -4.21 -8.62 7.23
C LEU A 169 -5.20 -7.45 7.34
N LEU A 170 -4.84 -6.38 8.05
CA LEU A 170 -5.67 -5.18 8.17
C LEU A 170 -5.81 -4.44 6.84
N PHE A 171 -4.76 -4.42 6.02
CA PHE A 171 -4.80 -3.89 4.65
C PHE A 171 -5.76 -4.69 3.75
N GLY A 172 -5.73 -6.02 3.81
CA GLY A 172 -6.66 -6.89 3.07
C GLY A 172 -8.11 -6.66 3.49
N ILE A 173 -8.38 -6.54 4.79
CA ILE A 173 -9.71 -6.20 5.31
C ILE A 173 -10.18 -4.85 4.74
N ALA A 174 -9.30 -3.87 4.68
CA ALA A 174 -9.62 -2.57 4.12
C ALA A 174 -10.07 -2.67 2.65
N HIS A 175 -9.56 -3.62 1.87
CA HIS A 175 -9.90 -3.80 0.45
C HIS A 175 -11.26 -4.45 0.20
N PHE A 176 -11.95 -4.97 1.22
CA PHE A 176 -13.31 -5.48 1.07
C PHE A 176 -14.29 -4.44 0.53
N HIS A 177 -14.03 -3.14 0.72
CA HIS A 177 -14.87 -2.09 0.14
C HIS A 177 -14.88 -2.12 -1.40
N HIS A 178 -13.77 -2.52 -2.05
CA HIS A 178 -13.73 -2.74 -3.49
C HIS A 178 -14.46 -4.03 -3.90
N MET A 179 -14.42 -5.05 -3.04
CA MET A 179 -15.15 -6.30 -3.27
C MET A 179 -16.65 -6.05 -3.33
N VAL A 180 -17.18 -5.33 -2.35
CA VAL A 180 -18.60 -4.95 -2.28
C VAL A 180 -19.02 -4.16 -3.51
N GLU A 181 -18.20 -3.21 -3.96
CA GLU A 181 -18.48 -2.42 -5.17
C GLU A 181 -18.58 -3.30 -6.43
N LYS A 182 -17.66 -4.26 -6.60
CA LYS A 182 -17.63 -5.18 -7.75
C LYS A 182 -18.74 -6.23 -7.72
N ILE A 183 -19.11 -6.74 -6.55
CA ILE A 183 -20.27 -7.63 -6.36
C ILE A 183 -21.54 -6.88 -6.80
N ASN A 184 -21.70 -5.62 -6.39
CA ASN A 184 -22.84 -4.79 -6.79
C ASN A 184 -22.87 -4.50 -8.31
N GLN A 185 -21.73 -4.65 -9.00
CA GLN A 185 -21.61 -4.55 -10.46
C GLN A 185 -21.83 -5.90 -11.17
N GLY A 186 -22.14 -6.97 -10.43
CA GLY A 186 -22.44 -8.30 -10.98
C GLY A 186 -21.21 -9.15 -11.32
N GLN A 187 -20.03 -8.82 -10.78
CA GLN A 187 -18.84 -9.65 -10.97
C GLN A 187 -18.90 -10.94 -10.15
N ASP A 188 -18.35 -12.02 -10.70
CA ASP A 188 -18.31 -13.34 -10.06
C ASP A 188 -17.38 -13.35 -8.82
N LEU A 189 -17.84 -13.99 -7.75
CA LEU A 189 -17.16 -14.02 -6.45
C LEU A 189 -15.80 -14.72 -6.51
N CYS A 190 -15.63 -15.74 -7.36
CA CYS A 190 -14.34 -16.43 -7.50
C CYS A 190 -13.28 -15.54 -8.14
N GLN A 191 -13.64 -14.76 -9.18
CA GLN A 191 -12.71 -13.80 -9.79
C GLN A 191 -12.32 -12.67 -8.82
N LEU A 192 -13.27 -12.25 -8.00
CA LEU A 192 -13.10 -11.26 -6.95
C LEU A 192 -12.14 -11.71 -5.85
N PHE A 193 -12.29 -12.95 -5.40
CA PHE A 193 -11.44 -13.56 -4.38
C PHE A 193 -10.00 -13.73 -4.89
N LEU A 194 -9.83 -14.23 -6.12
CA LEU A 194 -8.52 -14.37 -6.77
C LEU A 194 -7.80 -13.02 -6.94
N TYR A 195 -8.52 -11.95 -7.26
CA TYR A 195 -7.95 -10.60 -7.38
C TYR A 195 -7.49 -10.03 -6.03
N LEU A 196 -8.24 -10.29 -4.95
CA LEU A 196 -7.89 -9.84 -3.60
C LEU A 196 -6.73 -10.65 -3.02
N ASP A 197 -6.76 -11.97 -3.16
CA ASP A 197 -5.72 -12.87 -2.69
C ASP A 197 -4.37 -12.57 -3.36
N CYS A 198 -4.36 -12.26 -4.65
CA CYS A 198 -3.12 -11.92 -5.35
C CYS A 198 -2.48 -10.65 -4.78
N ASN A 199 -3.25 -9.55 -4.67
CA ASN A 199 -2.75 -8.28 -4.11
C ASN A 199 -2.32 -8.42 -2.65
N PHE A 200 -3.04 -9.22 -1.87
CA PHE A 200 -2.77 -9.50 -0.47
C PHE A 200 -1.49 -10.33 -0.27
N HIS A 201 -1.30 -11.37 -1.07
CA HIS A 201 -0.13 -12.24 -0.99
C HIS A 201 1.15 -11.53 -1.43
N ILE A 202 1.09 -10.63 -2.42
CA ILE A 202 2.27 -9.88 -2.87
C ILE A 202 2.77 -8.92 -1.78
N GLN A 203 1.86 -8.17 -1.16
CA GLN A 203 2.20 -7.26 -0.06
C GLN A 203 2.77 -8.06 1.13
N GLN A 204 2.14 -9.18 1.51
CA GLN A 204 2.64 -10.06 2.57
C GLN A 204 4.02 -10.67 2.27
N PHE A 205 4.23 -11.16 1.05
CA PHE A 205 5.48 -11.82 0.68
C PHE A 205 6.65 -10.84 0.65
N LEU A 206 6.39 -9.61 0.19
CA LEU A 206 7.37 -8.54 0.20
C LEU A 206 7.76 -8.12 1.63
N GLU A 207 6.78 -8.01 2.53
CA GLU A 207 7.02 -7.60 3.90
C GLU A 207 7.75 -8.69 4.72
N LEU A 208 7.41 -9.96 4.53
CA LEU A 208 8.07 -11.10 5.18
C LEU A 208 9.53 -11.23 4.72
N PHE A 209 9.80 -11.06 3.43
CA PHE A 209 11.14 -11.17 2.86
C PHE A 209 12.07 -10.04 3.37
N LEU A 210 11.55 -8.81 3.49
CA LEU A 210 12.30 -7.68 4.07
C LEU A 210 12.58 -7.84 5.57
N LEU A 211 11.71 -8.55 6.32
CA LEU A 211 11.95 -8.89 7.73
C LEU A 211 13.03 -9.97 7.88
N ILE A 212 13.11 -10.93 6.95
CA ILE A 212 14.14 -11.98 6.93
C ILE A 212 15.51 -11.43 6.54
N TYR A 213 15.59 -10.49 5.59
CA TYR A 213 16.86 -10.12 4.96
C TYR A 213 17.66 -8.96 5.57
N HIS A 214 17.14 -8.15 6.51
CA HIS A 214 17.97 -7.42 7.50
C HIS A 214 17.14 -6.43 8.34
N LYS A 215 17.71 -6.06 9.50
CA LYS A 215 17.28 -5.04 10.50
C LYS A 215 16.99 -3.61 9.98
N LYS A 216 16.70 -3.40 8.69
CA LYS A 216 16.66 -2.07 8.09
C LYS A 216 15.39 -1.83 7.25
N ARG A 217 14.33 -1.38 7.93
CA ARG A 217 13.11 -0.79 7.34
C ARG A 217 13.37 0.54 6.60
N VAL A 218 13.20 0.59 5.28
CA VAL A 218 13.21 1.82 4.48
C VAL A 218 11.86 1.93 3.78
N ILE A 219 11.26 3.11 3.86
CA ILE A 219 9.93 3.43 3.33
C ILE A 219 10.01 4.38 2.14
N TRP A 220 11.13 5.10 1.97
CA TRP A 220 11.26 6.09 0.90
C TRP A 220 12.24 5.65 -0.19
N PRO A 221 11.91 5.71 -1.50
CA PRO A 221 10.57 5.72 -2.14
C PRO A 221 10.19 4.40 -2.85
N LEU A 222 10.69 3.24 -2.41
CA LEU A 222 10.87 2.08 -3.30
C LEU A 222 9.84 0.93 -3.22
N PRO A 223 9.20 0.68 -2.07
CA PRO A 223 8.01 -0.17 -2.04
C PRO A 223 6.87 0.39 -2.91
N LEU A 224 6.86 1.72 -3.09
CA LEU A 224 5.97 2.44 -4.01
C LEU A 224 6.21 2.04 -5.45
N LEU A 225 7.47 1.84 -5.84
CA LEU A 225 7.85 1.40 -7.17
C LEU A 225 7.45 -0.05 -7.40
N SER A 226 7.59 -0.95 -6.42
CA SER A 226 7.08 -2.33 -6.56
C SER A 226 5.56 -2.38 -6.65
N MET A 227 4.83 -1.56 -5.88
CA MET A 227 3.37 -1.53 -5.92
C MET A 227 2.83 -0.81 -7.17
N ALA A 228 3.49 0.27 -7.60
CA ALA A 228 3.24 0.91 -8.88
C ALA A 228 3.54 -0.03 -10.05
N PHE A 229 4.62 -0.81 -9.96
CA PHE A 229 5.00 -1.83 -10.93
C PHE A 229 3.94 -2.93 -10.96
N ALA A 230 3.58 -3.55 -9.84
CA ALA A 230 2.49 -4.53 -9.75
C ALA A 230 1.17 -4.00 -10.34
N THR A 231 0.85 -2.73 -10.10
CA THR A 231 -0.34 -2.07 -10.67
C THR A 231 -0.21 -1.82 -12.18
N LEU A 232 0.97 -1.44 -12.66
CA LEU A 232 1.25 -1.24 -14.08
C LEU A 232 1.06 -2.53 -14.87
N TRP A 233 1.43 -3.68 -14.30
CA TRP A 233 1.33 -4.98 -14.99
C TRP A 233 0.01 -5.72 -14.75
N GLY A 234 -0.63 -5.52 -13.60
CA GLY A 234 -1.96 -6.10 -13.31
C GLY A 234 -3.12 -5.48 -14.10
N PHE A 235 -2.90 -4.34 -14.79
CA PHE A 235 -3.86 -3.70 -15.68
C PHE A 235 -3.55 -3.88 -17.18
N LEU A 236 -2.39 -4.45 -17.52
CA LEU A 236 -1.98 -4.75 -18.90
C LEU A 236 -2.35 -6.18 -19.33
N ILE A 237 -3.14 -6.88 -18.51
CA ILE A 237 -3.81 -8.17 -18.75
C ILE A 237 -5.30 -7.95 -18.49
#